data_AF-A0AAD7MUZ4-F1
#
_entry.id   AF-A0AAD7MUZ4-F1
#
_cell.length_a   1.000
_cell.length_b   1.000
_cell.length_c   1.000
_cell.angle_alpha   90.00
_cell.angle_beta   90.00
_cell.angle_gamma   90.00
#
_symmetry.space_group_name_H-M   'P 1'
#
loop_
_entity.id
_entity.type
_entity.pdbx_description
1 polymer ?
#
loop_
_entity_poly.entity_id
_entity_poly.type
_entity_poly.pdbx_seq_one_letter_code
_entity_poly.pdbx_strand_id
1 'polypeptide(L)'
;MAACGSNRSFRNLKQVEFLYKEATKSEKILFLPVFYISLDPAHIPTPEDLEHLQPDTIARMACASLALEALFDLISLVVEEYQEPDDVGPALWPRVWPWSFFMHEYRDYLRAASVFWEPPAYIRFLLFVSDIYAPQPIRDIISSTPGFRVLMARAWTILQPLQQKKKAYESCLWFLTSIVGSLDYSDPVHFAEIVEGAGGTLDDLASLALRHIDVVVSRHLSWEVGSYAAHMRHLARLTQAGHSTPHTSADMRERFFQTLRRRDFIPALVVGMNSVLEASRANDRSFLRSNFKSSFVATLELLEHLLDTPMGYRWLPAAIEARLLTLMAGIATEFPTVFDGRLRLLLTKLLPDGLLYYHVVAALDNILDDVAEIWSSEELEELEIFDHWSSFQCLAERRVKLLHSLQSTRSCDNLECGKIQERSCFRRCMGCKTSKYCNKECQVADWKRGGHRNHCGSLTTLILGTVITSFLLTLV
;
A
#
# COMPACT_ATOMS: atom_id res chain seq x y z
N MET A 1 30.26 31.70 19.13
CA MET A 1 29.76 32.76 20.04
C MET A 1 28.85 33.76 19.35
N ALA A 2 29.27 34.48 18.31
CA ALA A 2 28.41 35.47 17.62
C ALA A 2 27.12 34.89 17.01
N ALA A 3 27.14 33.61 16.60
CA ALA A 3 25.95 32.91 16.11
C ALA A 3 25.02 32.37 17.21
N CYS A 4 25.49 32.32 18.47
CA CYS A 4 24.72 31.82 19.61
C CYS A 4 24.10 32.95 20.46
N GLY A 5 24.54 34.20 20.28
CA GLY A 5 24.05 35.36 21.02
C GLY A 5 22.69 35.86 20.51
N SER A 6 22.12 36.85 21.20
CA SER A 6 20.83 37.47 20.86
C SER A 6 20.83 38.27 19.54
N ASN A 7 22.00 38.56 18.97
CA ASN A 7 22.14 39.39 17.76
C ASN A 7 22.53 38.52 16.54
N ARG A 8 21.66 37.56 16.18
CA ARG A 8 21.90 36.61 15.09
C ARG A 8 21.61 37.26 13.73
N SER A 9 22.62 37.90 13.15
CA SER A 9 22.48 38.38 11.77
C SER A 9 22.52 37.23 10.76
N PHE A 10 21.80 37.37 9.64
CA PHE A 10 21.89 36.45 8.49
C PHE A 10 23.33 36.26 7.98
N ARG A 11 24.17 37.29 8.13
CA ARG A 11 25.61 37.22 7.82
C ARG A 11 26.35 36.22 8.71
N ASN A 12 26.08 36.21 10.01
CA ASN A 12 26.68 35.25 10.94
C ASN A 12 26.26 33.82 10.59
N LEU A 13 25.00 33.64 10.17
CA LEU A 13 24.52 32.34 9.70
C LEU A 13 25.30 31.84 8.48
N LYS A 14 25.47 32.69 7.47
CA LYS A 14 26.23 32.33 6.26
C LYS A 14 27.69 32.01 6.56
N GLN A 15 28.28 32.68 7.54
CA GLN A 15 29.63 32.36 8.01
C GLN A 15 29.68 31.00 8.72
N VAL A 16 28.70 30.67 9.57
CA VAL A 16 28.60 29.33 10.19
C VAL A 16 28.41 28.25 9.13
N GLU A 17 27.50 28.46 8.17
CA GLU A 17 27.28 27.54 7.06
C GLU A 17 28.57 27.29 6.26
N PHE A 18 29.29 28.37 5.93
CA PHE A 18 30.57 28.28 5.20
C PHE A 18 31.61 27.50 6.01
N LEU A 19 31.84 27.88 7.27
CA LEU A 19 32.82 27.20 8.12
C LEU A 19 32.47 25.73 8.35
N TYR A 20 31.18 25.41 8.52
CA TYR A 20 30.71 24.04 8.66
C TYR A 20 30.96 23.20 7.40
N LYS A 21 30.78 23.78 6.21
CA LYS A 21 31.03 23.11 4.92
C LYS A 21 32.52 22.86 4.67
N GLU A 22 33.38 23.80 5.08
CA GLU A 22 34.84 23.68 4.94
C GLU A 22 35.49 22.86 6.07
N ALA A 23 34.77 22.61 7.17
CA ALA A 23 35.27 21.85 8.30
C ALA A 23 35.53 20.38 7.94
N THR A 24 36.66 19.87 8.44
CA THR A 24 36.94 18.43 8.42
C THR A 24 35.91 17.64 9.25
N LYS A 25 35.84 16.33 9.05
CA LYS A 25 34.92 15.43 9.77
C LYS A 25 35.00 15.62 11.30
N SER A 26 36.20 15.72 11.86
CA SER A 26 36.41 15.92 13.30
C SER A 26 36.07 17.35 13.77
N GLU A 27 36.34 18.36 12.94
CA GLU A 27 35.99 19.75 13.26
C GLU A 27 34.48 20.01 13.25
N LYS A 28 33.72 19.28 12.42
CA LYS A 28 32.26 19.41 12.36
C LYS A 28 31.59 19.20 13.72
N ILE A 29 32.09 18.28 14.54
CA ILE A 29 31.55 18.01 15.90
C ILE A 29 31.58 19.28 16.77
N LEU A 30 32.55 20.18 16.56
CA LEU A 30 32.65 21.45 17.31
C LEU A 30 31.48 22.41 17.05
N PHE A 31 30.69 22.17 16.00
CA PHE A 31 29.50 22.96 15.69
C PHE A 31 28.23 22.46 16.40
N LEU A 32 28.25 21.27 17.01
CA LEU A 32 27.08 20.69 17.67
C LEU A 32 26.44 21.64 18.71
N PRO A 33 27.19 22.34 19.59
CA PRO A 33 26.60 23.30 20.52
C PRO A 33 25.90 24.47 19.82
N VAL A 34 26.41 24.91 18.66
CA VAL A 34 25.79 26.00 17.87
C VAL A 34 24.44 25.55 17.33
N PHE A 35 24.37 24.36 16.75
CA PHE A 35 23.12 23.80 16.22
C PHE A 35 22.13 23.47 17.33
N TYR A 36 22.60 22.92 18.45
CA TYR A 36 21.78 22.64 19.64
C TYR A 36 21.08 23.90 20.17
N ILE A 37 21.81 25.00 20.33
CA ILE A 37 21.25 26.29 20.79
C ILE A 37 20.35 26.92 19.71
N SER A 38 20.59 26.64 18.44
CA SER A 38 19.77 27.14 17.33
C SER A 38 18.43 26.43 17.20
N LEU A 39 18.32 25.22 17.74
CA LEU A 39 17.08 24.45 17.79
C LEU A 39 16.33 24.60 19.11
N ASP A 40 16.60 25.67 19.87
CA ASP A 40 15.79 25.96 21.06
C ASP A 40 14.32 26.20 20.66
N PRO A 41 13.35 25.45 21.22
CA PRO A 41 11.93 25.65 20.93
C PRO A 41 11.44 27.06 21.25
N ALA A 42 12.10 27.78 22.18
CA ALA A 42 11.77 29.17 22.48
C ALA A 42 12.02 30.13 21.30
N HIS A 43 12.75 29.71 20.27
CA HIS A 43 12.99 30.49 19.06
C HIS A 43 11.98 30.20 17.93
N ILE A 44 11.05 29.26 18.12
CA ILE A 44 10.03 28.94 17.12
C ILE A 44 9.11 30.17 16.94
N PRO A 45 8.94 30.67 15.71
CA PRO A 45 8.04 31.79 15.46
C PRO A 45 6.59 31.45 15.82
N THR A 46 5.88 32.45 16.33
CA THR A 46 4.43 32.39 16.51
C THR A 46 3.71 32.57 15.17
N PRO A 47 2.41 32.24 15.07
CA PRO A 47 1.62 32.54 13.87
C PRO A 47 1.66 34.02 13.48
N GLU A 48 1.65 34.94 14.45
CA GLU A 48 1.73 36.39 14.23
C GLU A 48 3.08 36.80 13.61
N ASP A 49 4.18 36.17 14.05
CA ASP A 49 5.51 36.39 13.45
C ASP A 49 5.55 36.00 11.96
N LEU A 50 4.71 35.05 11.53
CA LEU A 50 4.62 34.60 10.14
C LEU A 50 3.77 35.53 9.26
N GLU A 51 2.78 36.23 9.83
CA GLU A 51 2.03 37.27 9.14
C GLU A 51 2.92 38.49 8.83
N HIS A 52 3.92 38.72 9.67
CA HIS A 52 4.83 39.85 9.59
C HIS A 52 6.29 39.39 9.59
N LEU A 53 6.70 38.64 8.56
CA LEU A 53 8.05 38.07 8.41
C LEU A 53 9.18 39.10 8.54
N GLN A 54 9.56 39.39 9.78
CA GLN A 54 10.67 40.27 10.09
C GLN A 54 11.98 39.60 9.68
N PRO A 55 13.02 40.38 9.32
CA PRO A 55 14.33 39.83 8.99
C PRO A 55 14.91 38.90 10.07
N ASP A 56 14.63 39.17 11.35
CA ASP A 56 15.05 38.33 12.47
C ASP A 56 14.34 36.96 12.47
N THR A 57 13.02 36.93 12.25
CA THR A 57 12.23 35.69 12.13
C THR A 57 12.75 34.81 10.98
N ILE A 58 13.01 35.41 9.82
CA ILE A 58 13.62 34.71 8.68
C ILE A 58 14.99 34.16 9.05
N ALA A 59 15.84 34.94 9.74
CA ALA A 59 17.16 34.50 10.16
C ALA A 59 17.09 33.35 11.17
N ARG A 60 16.16 33.39 12.14
CA ARG A 60 15.93 32.30 13.12
C ARG A 60 15.52 31.01 12.41
N MET A 61 14.58 31.08 11.48
CA MET A 61 14.13 29.92 10.72
C MET A 61 15.21 29.34 9.80
N ALA A 62 15.96 30.21 9.11
CA ALA A 62 17.10 29.78 8.31
C ALA A 62 18.18 29.11 9.19
N CYS A 63 18.36 29.58 10.42
CA CYS A 63 19.25 28.98 11.41
C CYS A 63 18.80 27.60 11.87
N ALA A 64 17.51 27.45 12.21
CA ALA A 64 16.94 26.15 12.54
C ALA A 64 17.03 25.18 11.35
N SER A 65 16.74 25.63 10.13
CA SER A 65 16.84 24.79 8.93
C SER A 65 18.28 24.31 8.69
N LEU A 66 19.28 25.20 8.82
CA LEU A 66 20.69 24.83 8.71
C LEU A 66 21.09 23.86 9.83
N ALA A 67 20.62 24.09 11.05
CA ALA A 67 20.90 23.24 12.19
C ALA A 67 20.32 21.82 12.01
N LEU A 68 19.09 21.69 11.52
CA LEU A 68 18.50 20.38 11.20
C LEU A 68 19.28 19.66 10.09
N GLU A 69 19.70 20.40 9.06
CA GLU A 69 20.53 19.84 7.98
C GLU A 69 21.89 19.37 8.50
N ALA A 70 22.56 20.17 9.33
CA ALA A 70 23.87 19.82 9.85
C ALA A 70 23.80 18.72 10.92
N LEU A 71 22.73 18.64 11.71
CA LEU A 71 22.54 17.55 12.67
C LEU A 71 22.47 16.18 11.99
N PHE A 72 21.85 16.09 10.81
CA PHE A 72 21.83 14.86 10.03
C PHE A 72 23.26 14.39 9.73
N ASP A 73 24.06 15.23 9.08
CA ASP A 73 25.45 14.92 8.78
C ASP A 73 26.24 14.56 10.05
N LEU A 74 26.04 15.29 11.15
CA LEU A 74 26.80 15.12 12.39
C LEU A 74 26.49 13.81 13.10
N ILE A 75 25.23 13.38 13.12
CA ILE A 75 24.85 12.16 13.83
C ILE A 75 25.51 10.95 13.19
N SER A 76 25.55 10.85 11.87
CA SER A 76 26.24 9.75 11.22
C SER A 76 27.73 9.71 11.63
N LEU A 77 28.38 10.86 11.82
CA LEU A 77 29.78 10.92 12.30
C LEU A 77 29.90 10.52 13.78
N VAL A 78 28.99 10.98 14.63
CA VAL A 78 28.99 10.67 16.07
C VAL A 78 28.76 9.17 16.30
N VAL A 79 27.83 8.56 15.57
CA VAL A 79 27.54 7.12 15.64
C VAL A 79 28.76 6.30 15.21
N GLU A 80 29.45 6.71 14.15
CA GLU A 80 30.66 6.03 13.66
C GLU A 80 31.85 6.15 14.63
N GLU A 81 32.03 7.29 15.29
CA GLU A 81 33.24 7.58 16.09
C GLU A 81 33.09 7.20 17.57
N TYR A 82 31.90 7.33 18.16
CA TYR A 82 31.70 7.23 19.62
C TYR A 82 30.99 5.96 20.09
N GLN A 83 30.67 5.02 19.19
CA GLN A 83 29.95 3.77 19.51
C GLN A 83 28.70 4.03 20.38
N GLU A 84 27.61 4.47 19.74
CA GLU A 84 26.26 4.58 20.31
C GLU A 84 26.16 5.27 21.69
N PRO A 85 26.31 6.61 21.77
CA PRO A 85 25.92 7.32 22.97
C PRO A 85 24.38 7.33 23.06
N ASP A 86 23.83 6.39 23.82
CA ASP A 86 22.39 6.23 24.10
C ASP A 86 21.69 7.54 24.51
N ASP A 87 22.46 8.52 25.02
CA ASP A 87 21.96 9.81 25.51
C ASP A 87 21.82 10.91 24.44
N VAL A 88 22.46 10.79 23.27
CA VAL A 88 22.47 11.88 22.27
C VAL A 88 21.09 12.07 21.63
N GLY A 89 20.45 10.98 21.22
CA GLY A 89 19.10 11.01 20.66
C GLY A 89 18.09 11.65 21.61
N PRO A 90 17.94 11.15 22.85
CA PRO A 90 17.03 11.72 23.84
C PRO A 90 17.30 13.20 24.17
N ALA A 91 18.56 13.64 24.16
CA ALA A 91 18.91 15.03 24.41
C ALA A 91 18.57 15.97 23.22
N LEU A 92 18.65 15.47 21.99
CA LEU A 92 18.37 16.23 20.77
C LEU A 92 16.88 16.28 20.42
N TRP A 93 16.14 15.21 20.69
CA TRP A 93 14.75 15.07 20.24
C TRP A 93 13.82 16.21 20.69
N PRO A 94 13.83 16.67 21.96
CA PRO A 94 12.98 17.78 22.41
C PRO A 94 13.24 19.11 21.69
N ARG A 95 14.39 19.24 21.01
CA ARG A 95 14.76 20.42 20.22
C ARG A 95 14.45 20.23 18.74
N VAL A 96 14.70 19.04 18.21
CA VAL A 96 14.47 18.73 16.79
C VAL A 96 12.97 18.65 16.48
N TRP A 97 12.22 17.90 17.28
CA TRP A 97 10.81 17.62 16.99
C TRP A 97 9.93 18.88 16.86
N PRO A 98 9.96 19.85 17.80
CA PRO A 98 9.12 21.05 17.69
C PRO A 98 9.39 21.86 16.43
N TRP A 99 10.66 21.95 16.00
CA TRP A 99 11.03 22.62 14.76
C TRP A 99 10.56 21.87 13.53
N SER A 100 10.70 20.54 13.50
CA SER A 100 10.20 19.72 12.39
C SER A 100 8.69 19.78 12.26
N PHE A 101 7.96 19.75 13.39
CA PHE A 101 6.51 19.92 13.42
C PHE A 101 6.09 21.32 12.96
N PHE A 102 6.74 22.38 13.45
CA PHE A 102 6.49 23.75 13.02
C PHE A 102 6.70 23.95 11.52
N MET A 103 7.87 23.52 10.99
CA MET A 103 8.17 23.64 9.56
C MET A 103 7.17 22.89 8.69
N HIS A 104 6.63 21.78 9.22
CA HIS A 104 5.60 21.01 8.53
C HIS A 104 4.25 21.70 8.51
N GLU A 105 3.80 22.20 9.66
CA GLU A 105 2.48 22.81 9.83
C GLU A 105 2.36 24.09 9.01
N TYR A 106 3.41 24.90 8.98
CA TYR A 106 3.42 26.18 8.27
C TYR A 106 4.03 26.10 6.86
N ARG A 107 4.24 24.90 6.30
CA ARG A 107 4.99 24.70 5.05
C ARG A 107 4.52 25.57 3.88
N ASP A 108 3.21 25.75 3.73
CA ASP A 108 2.63 26.51 2.62
C ASP A 108 2.96 28.01 2.75
N TYR A 109 2.95 28.53 3.99
CA TYR A 109 3.42 29.89 4.30
C TYR A 109 4.93 30.02 4.07
N LEU A 110 5.72 29.04 4.52
CA LEU A 110 7.18 29.06 4.36
C LEU A 110 7.62 29.02 2.89
N ARG A 111 6.86 28.27 2.09
CA ARG A 111 7.05 28.18 0.63
C ARG A 111 6.70 29.50 -0.05
N ALA A 112 5.57 30.12 0.29
CA ALA A 112 5.19 31.42 -0.27
C ALA A 112 6.24 32.51 0.03
N ALA A 113 6.86 32.43 1.21
CA ALA A 113 7.91 33.34 1.63
C ALA A 113 9.29 33.10 0.98
N SER A 114 9.45 32.03 0.17
CA SER A 114 10.75 31.60 -0.37
C SER A 114 11.83 31.35 0.69
N VAL A 115 11.43 31.14 1.95
CA VAL A 115 12.34 30.88 3.07
C VAL A 115 12.75 29.40 3.08
N PHE A 116 11.97 28.53 2.42
CA PHE A 116 12.13 27.09 2.54
C PHE A 116 11.97 26.35 1.21
N TRP A 117 12.88 25.39 0.98
CA TRP A 117 12.81 24.44 -0.13
C TRP A 117 12.26 23.12 0.42
N GLU A 118 10.99 22.83 0.13
CA GLU A 118 10.22 21.77 0.83
C GLU A 118 10.80 20.35 0.72
N PRO A 119 11.21 19.81 -0.45
CA PRO A 119 11.59 18.39 -0.51
C PRO A 119 12.84 18.03 0.31
N PRO A 120 13.96 18.79 0.25
CA PRO A 120 15.17 18.44 0.99
C PRO A 120 14.99 18.38 2.50
N ALA A 121 14.14 19.22 3.09
CA ALA A 121 14.03 19.28 4.54
C ALA A 121 13.25 18.11 5.14
N TYR A 122 12.16 17.66 4.50
CA TYR A 122 11.49 16.41 4.90
C TYR A 122 12.41 15.22 4.73
N ILE A 123 13.11 15.14 3.60
CA ILE A 123 14.09 14.09 3.33
C ILE A 123 15.15 14.08 4.44
N ARG A 124 15.71 15.23 4.81
CA ARG A 124 16.71 15.32 5.87
C ARG A 124 16.16 15.01 7.25
N PHE A 125 14.95 15.44 7.57
CA PHE A 125 14.30 15.07 8.82
C PHE A 125 14.11 13.55 8.88
N LEU A 126 13.59 12.94 7.81
CA LEU A 126 13.47 11.49 7.72
C LEU A 126 14.82 10.80 7.89
N LEU A 127 15.85 11.24 7.17
CA LEU A 127 17.18 10.66 7.31
C LEU A 127 17.77 10.85 8.72
N PHE A 128 17.55 12.02 9.36
CA PHE A 128 17.93 12.27 10.76
C PHE A 128 17.25 11.27 11.69
N VAL A 129 15.93 11.10 11.57
CA VAL A 129 15.19 10.15 12.41
C VAL A 129 15.73 8.74 12.13
N SER A 130 16.12 8.39 10.90
CA SER A 130 16.73 7.10 10.55
C SER A 130 17.96 6.77 11.35
N ASP A 131 18.86 7.74 11.47
CA ASP A 131 20.14 7.50 12.11
C ASP A 131 20.00 7.40 13.63
N ILE A 132 19.00 8.08 14.23
CA ILE A 132 18.78 8.03 15.68
C ILE A 132 17.72 7.03 16.12
N TYR A 133 16.95 6.40 15.23
CA TYR A 133 15.83 5.53 15.63
C TYR A 133 16.26 4.12 16.06
N ALA A 134 17.50 3.72 15.76
CA ALA A 134 18.00 2.38 16.05
C ALA A 134 18.07 2.08 17.56
N PRO A 135 18.60 2.95 18.45
CA PRO A 135 18.69 2.67 19.88
C PRO A 135 17.30 2.66 20.56
N GLN A 136 17.09 1.73 21.49
CA GLN A 136 15.77 1.51 22.12
C GLN A 136 15.23 2.73 22.89
N PRO A 137 16.03 3.48 23.69
CA PRO A 137 15.48 4.58 24.50
C PRO A 137 14.85 5.71 23.67
N ILE A 138 15.52 6.09 22.58
CA ILE A 138 15.05 7.15 21.68
C ILE A 138 13.90 6.66 20.79
N ARG A 139 13.88 5.38 20.42
CA ARG A 139 12.75 4.78 19.70
C ARG A 139 11.44 4.95 20.46
N ASP A 140 11.46 4.70 21.77
CA ASP A 140 10.28 4.81 22.63
C ASP A 140 9.82 6.27 22.76
N ILE A 141 10.76 7.22 22.88
CA ILE A 141 10.47 8.66 22.90
C ILE A 141 9.84 9.10 21.58
N ILE A 142 10.44 8.76 20.44
CA ILE A 142 9.94 9.14 19.11
C ILE A 142 8.56 8.53 18.87
N SER A 143 8.39 7.24 19.19
CA SER A 143 7.12 6.54 18.99
C SER A 143 6.01 7.08 19.90
N SER A 144 6.34 7.56 21.10
CA SER A 144 5.35 8.17 22.01
C SER A 144 5.11 9.65 21.75
N THR A 145 5.84 10.28 20.81
CA THR A 145 5.70 11.71 20.52
C THR A 145 4.41 11.99 19.74
N PRO A 146 3.48 12.82 20.28
CA PRO A 146 2.23 13.14 19.61
C PRO A 146 2.45 13.82 18.26
N GLY A 147 1.68 13.42 17.25
CA GLY A 147 1.76 13.96 15.89
C GLY A 147 2.94 13.43 15.06
N PHE A 148 3.83 12.62 15.63
CA PHE A 148 4.93 12.02 14.88
C PHE A 148 4.43 11.16 13.71
N ARG A 149 3.41 10.33 13.93
CA ARG A 149 2.85 9.46 12.90
C ARG A 149 2.08 10.24 11.84
N VAL A 150 1.41 11.33 12.23
CA VAL A 150 0.78 12.28 11.30
C VAL A 150 1.85 12.81 10.34
N LEU A 151 2.98 13.26 10.88
CA LEU A 151 4.09 13.75 10.07
C LEU A 151 4.67 12.67 9.16
N MET A 152 4.83 11.43 9.64
CA MET A 152 5.34 10.32 8.82
C MET A 152 4.41 9.96 7.66
N ALA A 153 3.10 9.85 7.92
CA ALA A 153 2.13 9.58 6.87
C ALA A 153 2.02 10.73 5.86
N ARG A 154 2.14 12.00 6.30
CA ARG A 154 2.22 13.17 5.39
C ARG A 154 3.53 13.18 4.59
N ALA A 155 4.66 12.82 5.21
CA ALA A 155 5.91 12.70 4.50
C ALA A 155 5.80 11.62 3.40
N TRP A 156 5.12 10.50 3.69
CA TRP A 156 4.85 9.46 2.70
C TRP A 156 4.04 10.00 1.49
N THR A 157 3.01 10.82 1.70
CA THR A 157 2.26 11.43 0.58
C THR A 157 3.13 12.39 -0.25
N ILE A 158 3.97 13.19 0.40
CA ILE A 158 4.86 14.19 -0.25
C ILE A 158 5.98 13.53 -1.04
N LEU A 159 6.52 12.40 -0.59
CA LEU A 159 7.63 11.73 -1.27
C LEU A 159 7.21 11.13 -2.60
N GLN A 160 5.94 10.75 -2.79
CA GLN A 160 5.49 10.08 -4.00
C GLN A 160 5.82 10.87 -5.29
N PRO A 161 5.48 12.17 -5.42
CA PRO A 161 5.91 12.96 -6.58
C PRO A 161 7.43 13.01 -6.83
N LEU A 162 8.25 12.82 -5.80
CA LEU A 162 9.72 12.92 -5.89
C LEU A 162 10.40 11.69 -6.47
N GLN A 163 9.62 10.69 -6.87
CA GLN A 163 10.08 9.47 -7.53
C GLN A 163 11.18 9.73 -8.58
N GLN A 164 11.06 10.77 -9.41
CA GLN A 164 12.04 11.08 -10.45
C GLN A 164 13.49 11.20 -9.92
N LYS A 165 13.69 11.52 -8.64
CA LYS A 165 14.99 11.61 -7.96
C LYS A 165 15.34 10.29 -7.24
N LYS A 166 15.72 9.27 -8.02
CA LYS A 166 15.94 7.86 -7.62
C LYS A 166 16.53 7.66 -6.21
N LYS A 167 17.75 8.17 -5.94
CA LYS A 167 18.49 7.88 -4.70
C LYS A 167 17.84 8.45 -3.42
N ALA A 168 17.42 9.71 -3.46
CA ALA A 168 16.84 10.36 -2.27
C ALA A 168 15.47 9.78 -1.92
N TYR A 169 14.67 9.45 -2.93
CA TYR A 169 13.40 8.77 -2.76
C TYR A 169 13.58 7.39 -2.12
N GLU A 170 14.55 6.59 -2.60
CA GLU A 170 14.84 5.25 -2.07
C GLU A 170 15.20 5.28 -0.59
N SER A 171 16.14 6.13 -0.17
CA SER A 171 16.54 6.24 1.24
C SER A 171 15.37 6.64 2.14
N CYS A 172 14.54 7.60 1.69
CA CYS A 172 13.40 8.03 2.47
C CYS A 172 12.28 6.99 2.54
N LEU A 173 12.03 6.27 1.45
CA LEU A 173 11.01 5.24 1.42
C LEU A 173 11.41 4.05 2.28
N TRP A 174 12.67 3.60 2.18
CA TRP A 174 13.23 2.56 3.05
C TRP A 174 13.08 2.96 4.52
N PHE A 175 13.41 4.21 4.83
CA PHE A 175 13.32 4.71 6.18
C PHE A 175 11.88 4.79 6.71
N LEU A 176 10.96 5.38 5.94
CA LEU A 176 9.54 5.39 6.29
C LEU A 176 9.05 3.97 6.56
N THR A 177 9.50 3.01 5.77
CA THR A 177 9.12 1.61 5.95
C THR A 177 9.67 1.02 7.24
N SER A 178 10.89 1.40 7.63
CA SER A 178 11.51 1.00 8.90
C SER A 178 10.76 1.57 10.11
N ILE A 179 10.52 2.89 10.16
CA ILE A 179 9.74 3.48 11.26
C ILE A 179 8.35 2.91 11.27
N VAL A 180 7.63 3.04 10.15
CA VAL A 180 6.20 2.76 10.13
C VAL A 180 6.03 1.26 10.42
N GLY A 181 6.92 0.40 9.92
CA GLY A 181 6.97 -1.02 10.29
C GLY A 181 7.18 -1.32 11.78
N SER A 182 7.75 -0.41 12.55
CA SER A 182 7.95 -0.53 14.00
C SER A 182 6.86 0.14 14.86
N LEU A 183 5.93 0.87 14.24
CA LEU A 183 4.82 1.46 14.97
C LEU A 183 3.87 0.38 15.48
N ASP A 184 3.40 0.55 16.71
CA ASP A 184 2.30 -0.26 17.24
C ASP A 184 0.98 0.24 16.67
N TYR A 185 0.47 -0.46 15.65
CA TYR A 185 -0.82 -0.15 15.07
C TYR A 185 -2.01 -0.74 15.83
N SER A 186 -1.77 -1.52 16.89
CA SER A 186 -2.84 -2.06 17.72
C SER A 186 -3.48 -1.01 18.62
N ASP A 187 -2.79 0.12 18.79
CA ASP A 187 -3.31 1.34 19.39
C ASP A 187 -4.18 2.15 18.39
N PRO A 188 -5.48 2.33 18.67
CA PRO A 188 -6.37 3.13 17.82
C PRO A 188 -5.92 4.59 17.63
N VAL A 189 -5.23 5.18 18.61
CA VAL A 189 -4.70 6.56 18.51
C VAL A 189 -3.61 6.62 17.45
N HIS A 190 -2.69 5.65 17.47
CA HIS A 190 -1.62 5.57 16.49
C HIS A 190 -2.16 5.38 15.08
N PHE A 191 -3.17 4.53 14.90
CA PHE A 191 -3.80 4.34 13.59
C PHE A 191 -4.54 5.60 13.14
N ALA A 192 -5.24 6.30 14.04
CA ALA A 192 -5.92 7.56 13.73
C ALA A 192 -4.94 8.65 13.27
N GLU A 193 -3.77 8.78 13.91
CA GLU A 193 -2.72 9.71 13.47
C GLU A 193 -2.22 9.38 12.05
N ILE A 194 -2.07 8.10 11.70
CA ILE A 194 -1.67 7.69 10.34
C ILE A 194 -2.76 8.06 9.32
N VAL A 195 -4.03 7.83 9.66
CA VAL A 195 -5.17 8.21 8.81
C VAL A 195 -5.22 9.73 8.62
N GLU A 196 -5.04 10.50 9.70
CA GLU A 196 -4.95 11.96 9.64
C GLU A 196 -3.83 12.42 8.72
N GLY A 197 -2.63 11.83 8.88
CA GLY A 197 -1.49 12.20 8.07
C GLY A 197 -1.60 11.76 6.59
N ALA A 198 -2.35 10.72 6.30
CA ALA A 198 -2.59 10.28 4.92
C ALA A 198 -3.58 11.17 4.16
N GLY A 199 -4.39 11.97 4.85
CA GLY A 199 -5.41 12.85 4.25
C GLY A 199 -6.68 13.00 5.09
N GLY A 200 -6.79 12.29 6.22
CA GLY A 200 -7.93 12.39 7.15
C GLY A 200 -8.96 11.28 6.98
N THR A 201 -8.90 10.47 5.92
CA THR A 201 -9.85 9.38 5.69
C THR A 201 -9.16 8.05 5.42
N LEU A 202 -9.89 6.94 5.67
CA LEU A 202 -9.42 5.59 5.30
C LEU A 202 -9.21 5.46 3.79
N ASP A 203 -9.96 6.21 2.98
CA ASP A 203 -9.84 6.28 1.52
C ASP A 203 -8.52 6.92 1.10
N ASP A 204 -8.08 7.96 1.80
CA ASP A 204 -6.78 8.58 1.54
C ASP A 204 -5.63 7.65 1.91
N LEU A 205 -5.74 6.95 3.05
CA LEU A 205 -4.74 5.95 3.45
C LEU A 205 -4.69 4.76 2.48
N ALA A 206 -5.84 4.25 2.03
CA ALA A 206 -5.88 3.19 1.03
C ALA A 206 -5.29 3.65 -0.31
N SER A 207 -5.58 4.88 -0.72
CA SER A 207 -5.00 5.47 -1.94
C SER A 207 -3.50 5.66 -1.83
N LEU A 208 -3.00 6.06 -0.64
CA LEU A 208 -1.58 6.17 -0.35
C LEU A 208 -0.88 4.81 -0.46
N ALA A 209 -1.48 3.76 0.12
CA ALA A 209 -0.98 2.38 0.05
C ALA A 209 -0.99 1.83 -1.39
N LEU A 210 -2.05 2.07 -2.17
CA LEU A 210 -2.13 1.64 -3.56
C LEU A 210 -1.08 2.34 -4.43
N ARG A 211 -0.98 3.67 -4.33
CA ARG A 211 0.07 4.43 -5.02
C ARG A 211 1.45 3.95 -4.61
N HIS A 212 1.65 3.54 -3.35
CA HIS A 212 2.92 2.94 -2.95
C HIS A 212 3.18 1.67 -3.76
N ILE A 213 2.24 0.72 -3.83
CA ILE A 213 2.40 -0.50 -4.64
C ILE A 213 2.71 -0.15 -6.09
N ASP A 214 1.93 0.72 -6.73
CA ASP A 214 2.14 1.12 -8.13
C ASP A 214 3.55 1.64 -8.39
N VAL A 215 4.08 2.41 -7.45
CA VAL A 215 5.42 3.01 -7.58
C VAL A 215 6.51 1.97 -7.45
N VAL A 216 6.32 1.03 -6.54
CA VAL A 216 7.25 -0.07 -6.34
C VAL A 216 7.17 -1.05 -7.53
N VAL A 217 6.00 -1.25 -8.15
CA VAL A 217 5.80 -2.12 -9.33
C VAL A 217 6.31 -1.48 -10.62
N SER A 218 5.93 -0.23 -10.89
CA SER A 218 6.26 0.52 -12.12
C SER A 218 7.76 0.67 -12.33
N ARG A 219 8.54 0.61 -11.27
CA ARG A 219 10.00 0.68 -11.33
C ARG A 219 10.58 -0.71 -11.45
N HIS A 220 10.72 -1.16 -12.69
CA HIS A 220 11.48 -2.36 -13.07
C HIS A 220 12.81 -2.42 -12.30
N LEU A 221 12.82 -3.16 -11.18
CA LEU A 221 13.84 -3.98 -10.52
C LEU A 221 15.33 -3.58 -10.58
N SER A 222 15.65 -2.36 -10.98
CA SER A 222 16.95 -1.71 -10.81
C SER A 222 17.15 -1.19 -9.39
N TRP A 223 16.21 -1.52 -8.50
CA TRP A 223 16.22 -1.23 -7.08
C TRP A 223 16.91 -2.36 -6.34
N GLU A 224 17.53 -2.05 -5.21
CA GLU A 224 17.89 -3.08 -4.23
C GLU A 224 16.59 -3.76 -3.80
N VAL A 225 16.37 -4.96 -4.31
CA VAL A 225 15.11 -5.71 -4.17
C VAL A 225 14.73 -5.91 -2.69
N GLY A 226 15.68 -5.76 -1.76
CA GLY A 226 15.44 -5.70 -0.31
C GLY A 226 14.50 -4.56 0.14
N SER A 227 14.51 -3.39 -0.52
CA SER A 227 13.60 -2.28 -0.19
C SER A 227 12.14 -2.64 -0.48
N TYR A 228 11.88 -3.30 -1.62
CA TYR A 228 10.55 -3.82 -1.96
C TYR A 228 10.01 -4.71 -0.85
N ALA A 229 10.81 -5.69 -0.42
CA ALA A 229 10.42 -6.67 0.58
C ALA A 229 9.97 -5.96 1.87
N ALA A 230 10.77 -4.98 2.32
CA ALA A 230 10.41 -4.16 3.47
C ALA A 230 9.07 -3.43 3.26
N HIS A 231 8.81 -2.87 2.07
CA HIS A 231 7.58 -2.16 1.74
C HIS A 231 6.33 -3.04 1.87
N MET A 232 6.37 -4.24 1.30
CA MET A 232 5.22 -5.16 1.41
C MET A 232 4.98 -5.61 2.84
N ARG A 233 6.06 -5.87 3.59
CA ARG A 233 5.95 -6.19 5.01
C ARG A 233 5.30 -5.04 5.79
N HIS A 234 5.62 -3.80 5.44
CA HIS A 234 4.98 -2.65 6.05
C HIS A 234 3.49 -2.57 5.72
N LEU A 235 3.10 -2.71 4.45
CA LEU A 235 1.69 -2.73 4.04
C LEU A 235 0.92 -3.84 4.77
N ALA A 236 1.51 -5.03 4.89
CA ALA A 236 0.96 -6.13 5.67
C ALA A 236 0.83 -5.80 7.17
N ARG A 237 1.80 -5.14 7.78
CA ARG A 237 1.72 -4.73 9.19
C ARG A 237 0.66 -3.67 9.43
N LEU A 238 0.55 -2.68 8.55
CA LEU A 238 -0.51 -1.66 8.59
C LEU A 238 -1.91 -2.30 8.63
N THR A 239 -2.06 -3.46 7.99
CA THR A 239 -3.31 -4.22 7.94
C THR A 239 -3.50 -5.20 9.10
N GLN A 240 -2.41 -5.69 9.71
CA GLN A 240 -2.44 -6.63 10.85
C GLN A 240 -2.69 -5.95 12.21
N ALA A 241 -2.46 -4.63 12.28
CA ALA A 241 -2.81 -3.71 13.35
C ALA A 241 -3.97 -4.10 14.27
N GLY A 242 -5.10 -4.55 13.71
CA GLY A 242 -6.33 -4.79 14.49
C GLY A 242 -6.45 -6.14 15.20
N HIS A 243 -5.41 -7.00 15.20
CA HIS A 243 -5.55 -8.37 15.73
C HIS A 243 -5.38 -8.49 17.25
N SER A 244 -4.64 -7.57 17.88
CA SER A 244 -4.15 -7.79 19.26
C SER A 244 -5.01 -7.15 20.37
N THR A 245 -5.97 -6.28 20.05
CA THR A 245 -6.75 -5.55 21.07
C THR A 245 -8.25 -5.90 21.03
N PRO A 246 -8.80 -6.59 22.05
CA PRO A 246 -10.14 -7.18 22.00
C PRO A 246 -11.34 -6.20 22.03
N HIS A 247 -11.12 -4.89 22.19
CA HIS A 247 -12.23 -3.96 22.51
C HIS A 247 -12.40 -2.74 21.59
N THR A 248 -11.46 -2.39 20.70
CA THR A 248 -11.56 -1.12 19.95
C THR A 248 -11.05 -1.09 18.49
N SER A 249 -10.73 -2.22 17.85
CA SER A 249 -10.08 -2.19 16.52
C SER A 249 -10.72 -3.03 15.41
N ALA A 250 -11.67 -3.92 15.71
CA ALA A 250 -12.25 -4.83 14.69
C ALA A 250 -13.08 -4.09 13.63
N ASP A 251 -13.92 -3.14 14.03
CA ASP A 251 -14.75 -2.35 13.10
C ASP A 251 -13.89 -1.46 12.19
N MET A 252 -12.92 -0.75 12.77
CA MET A 252 -12.03 0.13 12.02
C MET A 252 -11.19 -0.66 11.01
N ARG A 253 -10.67 -1.84 11.41
CA ARG A 253 -9.93 -2.75 10.50
C ARG A 253 -10.82 -3.22 9.37
N GLU A 254 -12.04 -3.68 9.65
CA GLU A 254 -12.96 -4.16 8.62
C GLU A 254 -13.33 -3.02 7.65
N ARG A 255 -13.58 -1.81 8.16
CA ARG A 255 -13.80 -0.62 7.34
C ARG A 255 -12.60 -0.32 6.45
N PHE A 256 -11.37 -0.39 6.98
CA PHE A 256 -10.17 -0.20 6.18
C PHE A 256 -10.00 -1.28 5.11
N PHE A 257 -10.26 -2.55 5.43
CA PHE A 257 -10.23 -3.65 4.46
C PHE A 257 -11.30 -3.50 3.39
N GLN A 258 -12.49 -3.02 3.73
CA GLN A 258 -13.53 -2.67 2.75
C GLN A 258 -13.04 -1.55 1.82
N THR A 259 -12.37 -0.53 2.36
CA THR A 259 -11.80 0.54 1.55
C THR A 259 -10.69 0.04 0.63
N LEU A 260 -9.73 -0.76 1.13
CA LEU A 260 -8.68 -1.37 0.30
C LEU A 260 -9.28 -2.19 -0.84
N ARG A 261 -10.27 -3.03 -0.54
CA ARG A 261 -10.98 -3.83 -1.54
C ARG A 261 -11.62 -2.98 -2.64
N ARG A 262 -12.34 -1.92 -2.27
CA ARG A 262 -12.99 -1.01 -3.23
C ARG A 262 -12.03 -0.25 -4.14
N ARG A 263 -10.73 -0.21 -3.80
CA ARG A 263 -9.68 0.52 -4.52
C ARG A 263 -8.77 -0.42 -5.31
N ASP A 264 -9.23 -1.61 -5.67
CA ASP A 264 -8.45 -2.59 -6.46
C ASP A 264 -7.09 -2.93 -5.83
N PHE A 265 -7.01 -2.88 -4.49
CA PHE A 265 -5.76 -3.15 -3.78
C PHE A 265 -5.30 -4.61 -3.94
N ILE A 266 -6.23 -5.57 -3.99
CA ILE A 266 -5.92 -6.99 -4.15
C ILE A 266 -5.16 -7.28 -5.46
N PRO A 267 -5.68 -6.93 -6.66
CA PRO A 267 -4.95 -7.18 -7.90
C PRO A 267 -3.61 -6.43 -7.94
N ALA A 268 -3.54 -5.19 -7.45
CA ALA A 268 -2.28 -4.46 -7.36
C ALA A 268 -1.25 -5.19 -6.48
N LEU A 269 -1.68 -5.71 -5.33
CA LEU A 269 -0.83 -6.49 -4.42
C LEU A 269 -0.29 -7.76 -5.10
N VAL A 270 -1.15 -8.50 -5.80
CA VAL A 270 -0.77 -9.74 -6.51
C VAL A 270 0.22 -9.44 -7.64
N VAL A 271 -0.06 -8.42 -8.47
CA VAL A 271 0.87 -7.97 -9.53
C VAL A 271 2.21 -7.61 -8.91
N GLY A 272 2.19 -6.86 -7.81
CA GLY A 272 3.41 -6.46 -7.14
C GLY A 272 4.22 -7.63 -6.62
N MET A 273 3.58 -8.58 -5.95
CA MET A 273 4.26 -9.80 -5.49
C MET A 273 4.88 -10.62 -6.64
N ASN A 274 4.20 -10.72 -7.78
CA ASN A 274 4.76 -11.36 -8.97
C ASN A 274 6.03 -10.64 -9.44
N SER A 275 6.01 -9.31 -9.50
CA SER A 275 7.20 -8.52 -9.86
C SER A 275 8.37 -8.76 -8.90
N VAL A 276 8.12 -8.90 -7.59
CA VAL A 276 9.19 -9.26 -6.62
C VAL A 276 9.75 -10.62 -6.89
N LEU A 277 8.86 -11.58 -7.14
CA LEU A 277 9.25 -12.97 -7.32
C LEU A 277 10.15 -13.10 -8.54
N GLU A 278 9.78 -12.48 -9.66
CA GLU A 278 10.61 -12.38 -10.87
C GLU A 278 11.97 -11.71 -10.58
N ALA A 279 11.99 -10.63 -9.81
CA ALA A 279 13.23 -9.98 -9.39
C ALA A 279 14.13 -10.85 -8.54
N SER A 280 13.52 -11.63 -7.64
CA SER A 280 14.24 -12.51 -6.74
C SER A 280 14.91 -13.64 -7.51
N ARG A 281 14.27 -14.12 -8.58
CA ARG A 281 14.83 -15.11 -9.50
C ARG A 281 15.97 -14.56 -10.34
N ALA A 282 15.85 -13.31 -10.79
CA ALA A 282 16.90 -12.65 -11.57
C ALA A 282 18.17 -12.34 -10.76
N ASN A 283 18.08 -12.27 -9.42
CA ASN A 283 19.19 -11.95 -8.54
C ASN A 283 19.65 -13.19 -7.75
N ASP A 284 20.76 -13.81 -8.15
CA ASP A 284 21.36 -15.02 -7.53
C ASP A 284 21.95 -14.81 -6.11
N ARG A 285 21.45 -13.84 -5.36
CA ARG A 285 21.98 -13.51 -4.02
C ARG A 285 21.14 -14.19 -2.94
N SER A 286 21.72 -15.20 -2.31
CA SER A 286 21.16 -15.91 -1.15
C SER A 286 20.66 -14.99 -0.03
N PHE A 287 21.33 -13.85 0.19
CA PHE A 287 20.92 -12.83 1.16
C PHE A 287 19.54 -12.22 0.88
N LEU A 288 19.16 -12.09 -0.39
CA LEU A 288 17.86 -11.52 -0.74
C LEU A 288 16.71 -12.50 -0.43
N ARG A 289 16.95 -13.81 -0.55
CA ARG A 289 15.93 -14.85 -0.30
C ARG A 289 15.37 -14.81 1.12
N SER A 290 16.21 -14.59 2.15
CA SER A 290 15.73 -14.52 3.54
C SER A 290 14.86 -13.29 3.80
N ASN A 291 15.20 -12.15 3.21
CA ASN A 291 14.42 -10.91 3.32
C ASN A 291 13.08 -11.00 2.57
N PHE A 292 13.04 -11.68 1.42
CA PHE A 292 11.80 -11.94 0.70
C PHE A 292 10.86 -12.84 1.46
N LYS A 293 11.38 -13.91 2.06
CA LYS A 293 10.59 -14.90 2.80
C LYS A 293 9.60 -14.23 3.76
N SER A 294 10.10 -13.40 4.68
CA SER A 294 9.24 -12.72 5.67
C SER A 294 8.21 -11.78 5.05
N SER A 295 8.53 -11.21 3.87
CA SER A 295 7.69 -10.23 3.18
C SER A 295 6.57 -10.92 2.41
N PHE A 296 6.87 -12.02 1.72
CA PHE A 296 5.87 -12.90 1.13
C PHE A 296 4.94 -13.47 2.20
N VAL A 297 5.44 -13.82 3.40
CA VAL A 297 4.57 -14.35 4.49
C VAL A 297 3.57 -13.30 4.90
N ALA A 298 4.06 -12.10 5.25
CA ALA A 298 3.19 -11.02 5.69
C ALA A 298 2.17 -10.64 4.60
N THR A 299 2.57 -10.69 3.32
CA THR A 299 1.67 -10.34 2.23
C THR A 299 0.63 -11.42 1.92
N LEU A 300 1.00 -12.71 1.97
CA LEU A 300 0.03 -13.79 1.85
C LEU A 300 -0.97 -13.79 3.01
N GLU A 301 -0.52 -13.46 4.22
CA GLU A 301 -1.41 -13.26 5.37
C GLU A 301 -2.38 -12.11 5.14
N LEU A 302 -1.91 -10.99 4.61
CA LEU A 302 -2.79 -9.89 4.22
C LEU A 302 -3.80 -10.33 3.14
N LEU A 303 -3.34 -11.01 2.10
CA LEU A 303 -4.20 -11.48 1.02
C LEU A 303 -5.28 -12.44 1.54
N GLU A 304 -4.89 -13.38 2.41
CA GLU A 304 -5.80 -14.27 3.13
C GLU A 304 -6.86 -13.46 3.89
N HIS A 305 -6.47 -12.42 4.63
CA HIS A 305 -7.42 -11.62 5.41
C HIS A 305 -8.37 -10.77 4.55
N LEU A 306 -7.89 -10.27 3.41
CA LEU A 306 -8.73 -9.52 2.46
C LEU A 306 -9.77 -10.43 1.80
N LEU A 307 -9.42 -11.70 1.58
CA LEU A 307 -10.23 -12.67 0.88
C LEU A 307 -11.10 -13.55 1.80
N ASP A 308 -10.67 -13.89 3.02
CA ASP A 308 -11.38 -14.74 4.01
C ASP A 308 -12.49 -13.96 4.74
N THR A 309 -13.36 -13.35 3.95
CA THR A 309 -14.57 -12.69 4.43
C THR A 309 -15.72 -13.01 3.48
N PRO A 310 -16.99 -12.96 3.91
CA PRO A 310 -18.13 -13.26 3.04
C PRO A 310 -18.16 -12.42 1.75
N MET A 311 -17.64 -11.19 1.79
CA MET A 311 -17.55 -10.30 0.62
C MET A 311 -16.22 -10.39 -0.12
N GLY A 312 -15.21 -11.06 0.45
CA GLY A 312 -13.87 -11.21 -0.13
C GLY A 312 -13.88 -11.97 -1.47
N TYR A 313 -14.77 -12.97 -1.61
CA TYR A 313 -14.93 -13.75 -2.85
C TYR A 313 -15.34 -12.91 -4.08
N ARG A 314 -15.85 -11.68 -3.88
CA ARG A 314 -16.13 -10.77 -5.00
C ARG A 314 -14.86 -10.28 -5.70
N TRP A 315 -13.73 -10.33 -5.00
CA TRP A 315 -12.43 -9.85 -5.48
C TRP A 315 -11.51 -10.97 -5.96
N LEU A 316 -11.90 -12.24 -5.77
CA LEU A 316 -11.17 -13.38 -6.30
C LEU A 316 -10.97 -13.35 -7.82
N PRO A 317 -11.95 -12.94 -8.67
CA PRO A 317 -11.72 -12.83 -10.11
C PRO A 317 -10.55 -11.91 -10.43
N ALA A 318 -10.55 -10.71 -9.85
CA ALA A 318 -9.48 -9.74 -10.08
C ALA A 318 -8.12 -10.25 -9.60
N ALA A 319 -8.07 -10.97 -8.47
CA ALA A 319 -6.84 -11.61 -8.00
C ALA A 319 -6.34 -12.70 -8.96
N ILE A 320 -7.26 -13.53 -9.48
CA ILE A 320 -6.98 -14.61 -10.43
C ILE A 320 -6.47 -14.03 -11.76
N GLU A 321 -7.15 -13.03 -12.30
CA GLU A 321 -6.76 -12.29 -13.50
C GLU A 321 -5.40 -11.58 -13.31
N ALA A 322 -5.11 -11.11 -12.09
CA ALA A 322 -3.80 -10.58 -11.69
C ALA A 322 -2.72 -11.67 -11.49
N ARG A 323 -2.97 -12.92 -11.90
CA ARG A 323 -2.05 -14.07 -11.85
C ARG A 323 -1.75 -14.56 -10.43
N LEU A 324 -2.75 -14.61 -9.55
CA LEU A 324 -2.62 -15.18 -8.21
C LEU A 324 -2.12 -16.63 -8.22
N LEU A 325 -2.63 -17.48 -9.11
CA LEU A 325 -2.23 -18.89 -9.14
C LEU A 325 -0.78 -19.08 -9.63
N THR A 326 -0.32 -18.23 -10.55
CA THR A 326 1.08 -18.18 -10.99
C THR A 326 2.00 -17.74 -9.85
N LEU A 327 1.59 -16.72 -9.09
CA LEU A 327 2.31 -16.27 -7.90
C LEU A 327 2.46 -17.41 -6.88
N MET A 328 1.38 -18.15 -6.61
CA MET A 328 1.38 -19.26 -5.68
C MET A 328 2.33 -20.38 -6.11
N ALA A 329 2.32 -20.76 -7.40
CA ALA A 329 3.25 -21.74 -7.95
C ALA A 329 4.70 -21.31 -7.73
N GLY A 330 5.00 -20.06 -8.09
CA GLY A 330 6.37 -19.59 -7.98
C GLY A 330 6.85 -19.42 -6.54
N ILE A 331 5.98 -19.04 -5.59
CA ILE A 331 6.31 -19.06 -4.16
C ILE A 331 6.59 -20.49 -3.68
N ALA A 332 5.79 -21.47 -4.11
CA ALA A 332 5.98 -22.87 -3.75
C ALA A 332 7.34 -23.39 -4.24
N THR A 333 7.72 -23.09 -5.49
CA THR A 333 9.03 -23.46 -6.04
C THR A 333 10.19 -22.81 -5.29
N GLU A 334 10.13 -21.49 -5.04
CA GLU A 334 11.24 -20.76 -4.39
C GLU A 334 11.37 -21.04 -2.88
N PHE A 335 10.25 -21.37 -2.22
CA PHE A 335 10.17 -21.44 -0.77
C PHE A 335 9.31 -22.62 -0.26
N PRO A 336 9.63 -23.87 -0.65
CA PRO A 336 8.73 -25.03 -0.50
C PRO A 336 8.28 -25.31 0.94
N THR A 337 9.16 -25.10 1.93
CA THR A 337 8.87 -25.44 3.34
C THR A 337 8.22 -24.31 4.14
N VAL A 338 8.26 -23.08 3.64
CA VAL A 338 7.88 -21.91 4.44
C VAL A 338 6.39 -21.63 4.35
N PHE A 339 5.84 -21.80 3.16
CA PHE A 339 4.52 -21.31 2.82
C PHE A 339 3.47 -22.40 2.75
N ASP A 340 3.84 -23.66 2.98
CA ASP A 340 2.94 -24.81 2.80
C ASP A 340 1.62 -24.59 3.53
N GLY A 341 1.63 -24.18 4.80
CA GLY A 341 0.40 -23.96 5.56
C GLY A 341 -0.53 -22.88 4.97
N ARG A 342 0.02 -21.77 4.47
CA ARG A 342 -0.77 -20.65 3.91
C ARG A 342 -1.23 -20.93 2.49
N LEU A 343 -0.36 -21.48 1.64
CA LEU A 343 -0.72 -21.90 0.29
C LEU A 343 -1.75 -23.03 0.34
N ARG A 344 -1.60 -23.98 1.27
CA ARG A 344 -2.57 -25.03 1.52
C ARG A 344 -3.92 -24.43 1.90
N LEU A 345 -3.97 -23.46 2.80
CA LEU A 345 -5.24 -22.81 3.17
C LEU A 345 -5.92 -22.16 1.94
N LEU A 346 -5.15 -21.49 1.09
CA LEU A 346 -5.67 -20.90 -0.14
C LEU A 346 -6.23 -21.97 -1.10
N LEU A 347 -5.50 -23.07 -1.32
CA LEU A 347 -5.88 -24.15 -2.25
C LEU A 347 -6.98 -25.07 -1.72
N THR A 348 -7.06 -25.28 -0.41
CA THR A 348 -7.97 -26.28 0.21
C THR A 348 -9.25 -25.68 0.77
N LYS A 349 -9.26 -24.39 1.08
CA LYS A 349 -10.42 -23.70 1.66
C LYS A 349 -10.85 -22.52 0.78
N LEU A 350 -10.00 -21.51 0.65
CA LEU A 350 -10.42 -20.21 0.13
C LEU A 350 -10.82 -20.26 -1.36
N LEU A 351 -9.97 -20.82 -2.21
CA LEU A 351 -10.24 -20.93 -3.64
C LEU A 351 -11.38 -21.92 -3.94
N PRO A 352 -11.44 -23.14 -3.33
CA PRO A 352 -12.59 -24.03 -3.46
C PRO A 352 -13.92 -23.39 -3.09
N ASP A 353 -14.00 -22.65 -1.97
CA ASP A 353 -15.21 -21.93 -1.57
C ASP A 353 -15.60 -20.85 -2.59
N GLY A 354 -14.59 -20.20 -3.19
CA GLY A 354 -14.75 -19.26 -4.29
C GLY A 354 -15.42 -19.87 -5.54
N LEU A 355 -15.24 -21.17 -5.80
CA LEU A 355 -15.82 -21.85 -6.97
C LEU A 355 -17.36 -21.99 -6.92
N LEU A 356 -17.98 -21.62 -5.80
CA LEU A 356 -19.44 -21.51 -5.71
C LEU A 356 -19.97 -20.29 -6.48
N TYR A 357 -19.11 -19.33 -6.80
CA TYR A 357 -19.48 -18.08 -7.46
C TYR A 357 -19.15 -18.13 -8.95
N TYR A 358 -20.15 -17.84 -9.78
CA TYR A 358 -20.03 -17.82 -11.25
C TYR A 358 -18.84 -17.00 -11.75
N HIS A 359 -18.65 -15.79 -11.22
CA HIS A 359 -17.59 -14.88 -11.65
C HIS A 359 -16.18 -15.41 -11.37
N VAL A 360 -16.00 -16.19 -10.30
CA VAL A 360 -14.71 -16.83 -9.99
C VAL A 360 -14.42 -17.94 -10.99
N VAL A 361 -15.41 -18.79 -11.27
CA VAL A 361 -15.27 -19.89 -12.25
C VAL A 361 -14.99 -19.33 -13.65
N ALA A 362 -15.66 -18.24 -14.04
CA ALA A 362 -15.42 -17.59 -15.32
C ALA A 362 -14.02 -16.98 -15.44
N ALA A 363 -13.48 -16.40 -14.37
CA ALA A 363 -12.10 -15.91 -14.36
C ALA A 363 -11.08 -17.05 -14.47
N LEU A 364 -11.35 -18.19 -13.81
CA LEU A 364 -10.50 -19.38 -13.89
C LEU A 364 -10.51 -20.01 -15.29
N ASP A 365 -11.68 -20.13 -15.92
CA ASP A 365 -11.83 -20.68 -17.27
C ASP A 365 -10.84 -20.04 -18.27
N ASN A 366 -10.57 -18.74 -18.11
CA ASN A 366 -9.66 -18.01 -18.98
C ASN A 366 -8.17 -18.31 -18.76
N ILE A 367 -7.78 -18.89 -17.62
CA ILE A 367 -6.36 -19.05 -17.24
C ILE A 367 -5.99 -20.46 -16.77
N LEU A 368 -6.97 -21.38 -16.63
CA LEU A 368 -6.77 -22.66 -15.95
C LEU A 368 -5.74 -23.53 -16.67
N ASP A 369 -5.80 -23.58 -18.01
CA ASP A 369 -4.88 -24.37 -18.83
C ASP A 369 -3.44 -23.83 -18.72
N ASP A 370 -3.25 -22.51 -18.88
CA ASP A 370 -1.94 -21.85 -18.73
C ASP A 370 -1.31 -22.14 -17.35
N VAL A 371 -2.12 -22.08 -16.31
CA VAL A 371 -1.66 -22.28 -14.93
C VAL A 371 -1.37 -23.77 -14.67
N ALA A 372 -2.20 -24.68 -15.20
CA ALA A 372 -1.97 -26.11 -15.06
C ALA A 372 -0.60 -26.52 -15.62
N GLU A 373 -0.19 -25.97 -16.77
CA GLU A 373 1.13 -26.21 -17.34
C GLU A 373 2.26 -25.80 -16.38
N ILE A 374 2.13 -24.65 -15.71
CA ILE A 374 3.13 -24.17 -14.74
C ILE A 374 3.21 -25.12 -13.53
N TRP A 375 2.07 -25.57 -13.02
CA TRP A 375 2.03 -26.43 -11.83
C TRP A 375 2.48 -27.87 -12.10
N SER A 376 2.40 -28.33 -13.36
CA SER A 376 2.91 -29.64 -13.81
C SER A 376 4.42 -29.66 -14.09
N SER A 377 5.19 -28.71 -13.55
CA SER A 377 6.65 -28.77 -13.61
C SER A 377 7.18 -29.86 -12.68
N GLU A 378 8.26 -30.53 -13.08
CA GLU A 378 8.89 -31.62 -12.29
C GLU A 378 9.21 -31.16 -10.86
N GLU A 379 9.66 -29.91 -10.68
CA GLU A 379 9.99 -29.36 -9.37
C GLU A 379 8.77 -29.19 -8.46
N LEU A 380 7.60 -28.90 -9.02
CA LEU A 380 6.37 -28.73 -8.24
C LEU A 380 5.72 -30.08 -7.96
N GLU A 381 5.76 -31.04 -8.88
CA GLU A 381 5.20 -32.40 -8.70
C GLU A 381 5.83 -33.13 -7.51
N GLU A 382 7.08 -32.84 -7.17
CA GLU A 382 7.78 -33.41 -6.00
C GLU A 382 7.35 -32.80 -4.65
N LEU A 383 6.61 -31.68 -4.65
CA LEU A 383 6.21 -30.98 -3.42
C LEU A 383 4.85 -31.45 -2.89
N GLU A 384 4.69 -31.51 -1.56
CA GLU A 384 3.41 -31.85 -0.91
C GLU A 384 2.25 -30.90 -1.32
N ILE A 385 2.57 -29.65 -1.66
CA ILE A 385 1.57 -28.67 -2.10
C ILE A 385 0.89 -29.05 -3.43
N PHE A 386 1.54 -29.89 -4.24
CA PHE A 386 1.02 -30.32 -5.55
C PHE A 386 -0.23 -31.21 -5.43
N ASP A 387 -0.35 -32.02 -4.39
CA ASP A 387 -1.56 -32.81 -4.13
C ASP A 387 -2.78 -31.90 -3.87
N HIS A 388 -2.56 -30.79 -3.16
CA HIS A 388 -3.59 -29.78 -2.88
C HIS A 388 -3.95 -29.01 -4.17
N TRP A 389 -2.95 -28.66 -4.99
CA TRP A 389 -3.18 -28.08 -6.31
C TRP A 389 -3.98 -29.02 -7.21
N SER A 390 -3.58 -30.27 -7.35
CA SER A 390 -4.25 -31.27 -8.20
C SER A 390 -5.71 -31.48 -7.79
N SER A 391 -5.97 -31.51 -6.48
CA SER A 391 -7.32 -31.58 -5.92
C SER A 391 -8.16 -30.34 -6.28
N PHE A 392 -7.57 -29.15 -6.14
CA PHE A 392 -8.20 -27.88 -6.53
C PHE A 392 -8.47 -27.82 -8.04
N GLN A 393 -7.48 -28.16 -8.88
CA GLN A 393 -7.60 -28.17 -10.34
C GLN A 393 -8.73 -29.09 -10.80
N CYS A 394 -8.79 -30.31 -10.29
CA CYS A 394 -9.87 -31.25 -10.60
C CYS A 394 -11.26 -30.67 -10.27
N LEU A 395 -11.38 -29.99 -9.12
CA LEU A 395 -12.62 -29.30 -8.75
C LEU A 395 -12.91 -28.11 -9.68
N ALA A 396 -11.92 -27.29 -10.00
CA ALA A 396 -12.04 -26.14 -10.88
C ALA A 396 -12.48 -26.56 -12.30
N GLU A 397 -11.86 -27.57 -12.89
CA GLU A 397 -12.24 -28.11 -14.20
C GLU A 397 -13.68 -28.62 -14.23
N ARG A 398 -14.14 -29.30 -13.18
CA ARG A 398 -15.54 -29.75 -13.08
C ARG A 398 -16.49 -28.56 -13.05
N ARG A 399 -16.11 -27.48 -12.37
CA ARG A 399 -16.90 -26.25 -12.26
C ARG A 399 -16.91 -25.47 -13.58
N VAL A 400 -15.78 -25.42 -14.28
CA VAL A 400 -15.66 -24.84 -15.63
C VAL A 400 -16.52 -25.63 -16.63
N LYS A 401 -16.43 -26.96 -16.65
CA LYS A 401 -17.28 -27.83 -17.49
C LYS A 401 -18.77 -27.60 -17.19
N LEU A 402 -19.14 -27.48 -15.91
CA LEU A 402 -20.50 -27.14 -15.51
C LEU A 402 -20.90 -25.75 -16.02
N LEU A 403 -20.03 -24.74 -15.87
CA LEU A 403 -20.23 -23.39 -16.40
C LEU A 403 -20.51 -23.42 -17.90
N HIS A 404 -19.69 -24.11 -18.69
CA HIS A 404 -19.91 -24.26 -20.14
C HIS A 404 -21.23 -24.95 -20.45
N SER A 405 -21.62 -25.99 -19.72
CA SER A 405 -22.92 -26.65 -19.92
C SER A 405 -24.14 -25.76 -19.55
N LEU A 406 -24.01 -24.93 -18.53
CA LEU A 406 -25.02 -23.94 -18.13
C LEU A 406 -25.05 -22.74 -19.08
N GLN A 407 -23.92 -22.46 -19.74
CA GLN A 407 -23.83 -21.43 -20.76
C GLN A 407 -24.30 -21.93 -22.13
N SER A 408 -24.15 -23.21 -22.44
CA SER A 408 -24.64 -23.77 -23.70
C SER A 408 -26.15 -23.90 -23.70
N THR A 409 -26.77 -24.10 -22.54
CA THR A 409 -28.21 -24.31 -22.41
C THR A 409 -28.95 -23.11 -21.80
N ARG A 410 -30.25 -23.01 -22.07
CA ARG A 410 -31.17 -22.08 -21.39
C ARG A 410 -32.57 -22.68 -21.40
N SER A 411 -33.41 -22.32 -20.44
CA SER A 411 -34.84 -22.62 -20.44
C SER A 411 -35.64 -21.58 -21.24
N CYS A 412 -36.75 -22.01 -21.82
CA CYS A 412 -37.76 -21.10 -22.37
C CYS A 412 -38.31 -20.21 -21.25
N ASP A 413 -38.41 -18.90 -21.48
CA ASP A 413 -38.97 -17.97 -20.47
C ASP A 413 -40.49 -18.13 -20.31
N ASN A 414 -41.17 -18.82 -21.24
CA ASN A 414 -42.53 -19.31 -21.00
C ASN A 414 -42.51 -20.45 -19.98
N LEU A 415 -42.90 -20.18 -18.74
CA LEU A 415 -42.87 -21.14 -17.62
C LEU A 415 -43.71 -22.39 -17.87
N GLU A 416 -44.79 -22.31 -18.66
CA GLU A 416 -45.60 -23.47 -19.05
C GLU A 416 -44.87 -24.40 -20.02
N CYS A 417 -43.86 -23.89 -20.75
CA CYS A 417 -43.11 -24.67 -21.73
C CYS A 417 -42.04 -25.54 -21.08
N GLY A 418 -41.23 -24.98 -20.17
CA GLY A 418 -40.16 -25.69 -19.47
C GLY A 418 -39.02 -26.26 -20.34
N LYS A 419 -39.06 -26.10 -21.68
CA LYS A 419 -38.04 -26.64 -22.59
C LYS A 419 -36.68 -26.02 -22.32
N ILE A 420 -35.68 -26.86 -22.06
CA ILE A 420 -34.27 -26.50 -21.98
C ILE A 420 -33.63 -26.91 -23.32
N GLN A 421 -33.02 -25.95 -24.02
CA GLN A 421 -32.35 -26.19 -25.31
C GLN A 421 -31.03 -25.42 -25.35
N GLU A 422 -30.26 -25.58 -26.44
CA GLU A 422 -29.10 -24.73 -26.67
C GLU A 422 -29.49 -23.26 -26.79
N ARG A 423 -28.66 -22.33 -26.28
CA ARG A 423 -28.91 -20.88 -26.32
C ARG A 423 -29.15 -20.36 -27.74
N SER A 424 -28.54 -21.00 -28.74
CA SER A 424 -28.69 -20.72 -30.17
C SER A 424 -30.11 -20.98 -30.69
N CYS A 425 -30.85 -21.90 -30.07
CA CYS A 425 -32.21 -22.28 -30.47
C CYS A 425 -33.28 -21.28 -30.00
N PHE A 426 -32.97 -20.37 -29.08
CA PHE A 426 -33.94 -19.44 -28.53
C PHE A 426 -34.04 -18.14 -29.35
N ARG A 427 -35.28 -17.75 -29.66
CA ARG A 427 -35.63 -16.46 -30.25
C ARG A 427 -35.79 -15.41 -29.14
N ARG A 428 -35.24 -14.22 -29.34
CA ARG A 428 -35.36 -13.11 -28.38
C ARG A 428 -36.67 -12.35 -28.59
N CYS A 429 -37.27 -11.84 -27.52
CA CYS A 429 -38.36 -10.88 -27.62
C CYS A 429 -37.89 -9.63 -28.37
N MET A 430 -38.60 -9.21 -29.41
CA MET A 430 -38.22 -8.02 -30.18
C MET A 430 -38.37 -6.70 -29.39
N GLY A 431 -39.20 -6.68 -28.33
CA GLY A 431 -39.35 -5.55 -27.43
C GLY A 431 -38.15 -5.41 -26.48
N CYS A 432 -38.08 -6.25 -25.45
CA CYS A 432 -37.06 -6.14 -24.41
C CYS A 432 -35.69 -6.74 -24.76
N LYS A 433 -35.60 -7.66 -25.72
CA LYS A 433 -34.40 -8.46 -26.07
C LYS A 433 -33.81 -9.33 -24.94
N THR A 434 -34.33 -9.22 -23.71
CA THR A 434 -33.93 -10.00 -22.54
C THR A 434 -34.57 -11.39 -22.52
N SER A 435 -35.88 -11.44 -22.78
CA SER A 435 -36.63 -12.68 -22.75
C SER A 435 -36.38 -13.51 -24.01
N LYS A 436 -36.28 -14.83 -23.85
CA LYS A 436 -35.88 -15.83 -24.83
C LYS A 436 -36.88 -17.00 -24.86
N TYR A 437 -37.39 -17.33 -26.03
CA TYR A 437 -38.43 -18.34 -26.25
C TYR A 437 -38.01 -19.35 -27.31
N CYS A 438 -38.39 -20.61 -27.15
CA CYS A 438 -38.07 -21.66 -28.13
C CYS A 438 -38.78 -21.43 -29.47
N ASN A 439 -39.96 -20.79 -29.46
CA ASN A 439 -40.75 -20.45 -30.65
C ASN A 439 -41.69 -19.26 -30.39
N LYS A 440 -42.40 -18.82 -31.45
CA LYS A 440 -43.32 -17.67 -31.39
C LYS A 440 -44.54 -17.98 -30.53
N GLU A 441 -44.99 -19.22 -30.51
CA GLU A 441 -46.15 -19.68 -29.74
C GLU A 441 -45.90 -19.50 -28.24
N CYS A 442 -44.71 -19.87 -27.76
CA CYS A 442 -44.31 -19.66 -26.37
C CYS A 442 -44.24 -18.18 -26.00
N GLN A 443 -43.70 -17.34 -26.90
CA GLN A 443 -43.70 -15.89 -26.69
C GLN A 443 -45.12 -15.33 -26.55
N VAL A 444 -46.06 -15.76 -27.40
CA VAL A 444 -47.46 -15.30 -27.35
C VAL A 444 -48.17 -15.81 -26.09
N ALA A 445 -47.91 -17.05 -25.69
CA ALA A 445 -48.46 -17.62 -24.45
C ALA A 445 -47.97 -16.85 -23.22
N ASP A 446 -46.67 -16.62 -23.11
CA ASP A 446 -46.07 -15.86 -22.01
C ASP A 446 -46.53 -14.38 -22.01
N TRP A 447 -46.68 -13.78 -23.19
CA TRP A 447 -47.24 -12.43 -23.35
C TRP A 447 -48.67 -12.32 -22.81
N LYS A 448 -49.52 -13.31 -23.08
CA LYS A 448 -50.94 -13.30 -22.69
C LYS A 448 -51.17 -13.77 -21.25
N ARG A 449 -50.43 -14.78 -20.79
CA ARG A 449 -50.70 -15.50 -19.53
C ARG A 449 -49.55 -15.45 -18.53
N GLY A 450 -48.30 -15.47 -18.98
CA GLY A 450 -47.13 -15.51 -18.10
C GLY A 450 -46.65 -14.15 -17.60
N GLY A 451 -47.37 -13.07 -17.93
CA GLY A 451 -47.13 -11.74 -17.38
C GLY A 451 -46.04 -10.94 -18.09
N HIS A 452 -45.43 -11.45 -19.16
CA HIS A 452 -44.39 -10.74 -19.91
C HIS A 452 -44.81 -9.36 -20.40
N ARG A 453 -46.07 -9.22 -20.81
CA ARG A 453 -46.66 -7.94 -21.24
C ARG A 453 -46.50 -6.83 -20.20
N ASN A 454 -46.55 -7.16 -18.91
CA ASN A 454 -46.51 -6.18 -17.83
C ASN A 454 -45.10 -5.65 -17.55
N HIS A 455 -44.06 -6.40 -17.92
CA HIS A 455 -42.66 -6.05 -17.59
C HIS A 455 -41.73 -5.92 -18.81
N CYS A 456 -42.19 -6.23 -20.02
CA CYS A 456 -41.39 -6.09 -21.24
C CYS A 456 -40.86 -4.65 -21.44
N GLY A 457 -41.66 -3.63 -21.15
CA GLY A 457 -41.22 -2.24 -21.22
C GLY A 457 -40.09 -1.91 -20.24
N SER A 458 -40.25 -2.28 -18.96
CA SER A 458 -39.28 -1.99 -17.90
C SER A 458 -37.93 -2.68 -18.11
N LEU A 459 -37.92 -3.89 -18.68
CA LEU A 459 -36.67 -4.61 -19.00
C LEU A 459 -35.84 -3.93 -20.09
N THR A 460 -36.48 -3.16 -20.96
CA THR A 460 -35.79 -2.42 -22.03
C THR A 460 -34.97 -1.26 -21.45
N THR A 461 -35.53 -0.57 -20.45
CA THR A 461 -34.87 0.55 -19.75
C THR A 461 -33.66 0.11 -18.95
N LEU A 462 -33.70 -1.09 -18.34
CA LEU A 462 -32.57 -1.66 -17.61
C LEU A 462 -31.34 -1.86 -18.51
N ILE A 463 -31.50 -2.46 -19.70
CA ILE A 463 -30.37 -2.70 -20.61
C ILE A 463 -29.77 -1.39 -21.12
N LEU A 464 -30.59 -0.40 -21.47
CA LEU A 464 -30.10 0.92 -21.89
C LEU A 464 -29.38 1.63 -20.73
N GLY A 465 -29.90 1.53 -19.51
CA GLY A 465 -29.25 2.06 -18.32
C GLY A 465 -27.88 1.44 -18.05
N THR A 466 -27.76 0.10 -18.15
CA THR A 466 -26.49 -0.62 -17.93
C THR A 466 -25.45 -0.34 -19.02
N VAL A 467 -25.87 -0.25 -20.28
CA VAL A 467 -24.96 0.08 -21.39
C VAL A 467 -24.46 1.52 -21.28
N ILE A 468 -25.34 2.47 -20.93
CA ILE A 468 -24.94 3.88 -20.76
C ILE A 468 -24.02 4.05 -19.55
N THR A 469 -24.25 3.35 -18.44
CA THR A 469 -23.33 3.40 -17.28
C THR A 469 -21.98 2.75 -17.56
N SER A 470 -21.93 1.60 -18.25
CA SER A 470 -20.64 1.00 -18.66
C SER A 470 -19.88 1.87 -19.65
N PHE A 471 -20.55 2.56 -20.58
CA PHE A 471 -19.90 3.44 -21.56
C PHE A 471 -19.42 4.76 -20.94
N LEU A 472 -20.14 5.32 -19.97
CA LEU A 472 -19.72 6.52 -19.24
C LEU A 472 -18.58 6.22 -18.24
N LEU A 473 -18.53 5.02 -17.66
CA LEU A 473 -17.43 4.57 -16.82
C LEU A 473 -16.14 4.23 -17.61
N THR A 474 -16.20 4.11 -18.94
CA THR A 474 -15.01 3.95 -19.79
C THR A 474 -14.52 5.27 -20.40
N LEU A 475 -15.28 6.36 -20.25
CA LEU A 475 -14.96 7.69 -20.78
C LEU A 475 -14.53 8.71 -19.72
N VAL A 476 -14.47 8.30 -18.45
CA VAL A 476 -13.89 9.02 -17.31
C VAL A 476 -12.71 8.21 -16.81
#